data_AF-A0A8J5YH31-F1
#
_entry.id   AF-A0A8J5YH31-F1
#
_cell.length_a   1.000
_cell.length_b   1.000
_cell.length_c   1.000
_cell.angle_alpha   90.00
_cell.angle_beta   90.00
_cell.angle_gamma   90.00
#
_symmetry.space_group_name_H-M   'P 1'
#
loop_
_entity.id
_entity.type
_entity.pdbx_description
1 polymer ?
#
loop_
_entity_poly.entity_id
_entity_poly.type
_entity_poly.pdbx_seq_one_letter_code
_entity_poly.pdbx_strand_id
1 'polypeptide(L)'
;MNIMKRALPWSDQVNDGTKNVAVDQPPKELSSDGLLIRKAEIYQEYMKQLPIPTQRGSVIPFTTWMGLGRSIKQLYGQPLHYLTNILLKQWDYSRVGSEDEHRPLDIIVHPCKG
;
A
#
# COMPACT_ATOMS: atom_id res chain seq x y z
N MET A 1 19.01 2.76 -15.15
CA MET A 1 18.52 2.55 -13.77
C MET A 1 17.33 1.61 -13.87
N ASN A 2 17.53 0.33 -13.51
CA ASN A 2 16.59 -0.74 -13.80
C ASN A 2 15.41 -0.63 -12.80
N ILE A 3 14.24 -0.19 -13.28
CA ILE A 3 13.02 -0.15 -12.45
C ILE A 3 12.53 -1.59 -12.32
N MET A 4 13.14 -2.33 -11.40
CA MET A 4 12.59 -3.60 -10.94
C MET A 4 11.27 -3.26 -10.24
N LYS A 5 10.18 -3.29 -11.01
CA LYS A 5 8.83 -3.44 -10.48
C LYS A 5 8.88 -4.73 -9.66
N ARG A 6 9.18 -4.64 -8.37
CA ARG A 6 8.95 -5.77 -7.46
C ARG A 6 7.45 -6.01 -7.53
N ALA A 7 7.07 -6.97 -8.37
CA ALA A 7 5.72 -7.47 -8.42
C ALA A 7 5.32 -7.79 -6.98
N LEU A 8 4.14 -7.34 -6.59
CA LEU A 8 3.68 -7.65 -5.26
C LEU A 8 3.53 -9.19 -5.19
N PRO A 9 3.79 -9.85 -4.05
CA PRO A 9 3.88 -11.32 -3.95
C PRO A 9 2.64 -12.15 -4.36
N TRP A 10 1.55 -11.47 -4.73
CA TRP A 10 0.23 -11.98 -5.09
C TRP A 10 -0.07 -11.83 -6.59
N SER A 11 0.84 -11.22 -7.36
CA SER A 11 0.69 -11.04 -8.81
C SER A 11 0.87 -12.33 -9.61
N ASP A 12 1.52 -13.36 -9.04
CA ASP A 12 1.87 -14.61 -9.74
C ASP A 12 0.93 -15.79 -9.46
N GLN A 13 -0.19 -15.59 -8.75
CA GLN A 13 -1.11 -16.69 -8.37
C GLN A 13 -2.44 -16.69 -9.13
N VAL A 14 -2.38 -16.54 -10.45
CA VAL A 14 -3.54 -16.84 -11.31
C VAL A 14 -3.05 -17.59 -12.56
N ASN A 15 -3.56 -18.82 -12.74
CA ASN A 15 -3.48 -19.73 -13.90
C ASN A 15 -2.33 -20.78 -13.94
N ASP A 16 -2.65 -22.07 -13.74
CA ASP A 16 -2.82 -23.04 -14.85
C ASP A 16 -3.28 -24.41 -14.33
N GLY A 17 -4.23 -25.01 -15.04
CA GLY A 17 -4.74 -26.34 -14.78
C GLY A 17 -3.78 -27.44 -15.25
N THR A 18 -3.80 -28.54 -14.51
CA THR A 18 -3.44 -29.91 -14.91
C THR A 18 -1.94 -30.26 -15.03
N LYS A 19 -1.45 -31.05 -14.05
CA LYS A 19 -0.99 -32.45 -14.24
C LYS A 19 -0.57 -33.11 -12.91
N ASN A 20 -1.49 -33.94 -12.41
CA ASN A 20 -1.38 -35.20 -11.64
C ASN A 20 -0.06 -35.52 -10.91
N VAL A 21 -0.10 -35.47 -9.57
CA VAL A 21 0.49 -36.50 -8.70
C VAL A 21 -0.54 -36.84 -7.62
N ALA A 22 -0.94 -38.10 -7.59
CA ALA A 22 -1.87 -38.64 -6.60
C ALA A 22 -1.23 -38.63 -5.20
N VAL A 23 -1.68 -37.72 -4.34
CA VAL A 23 -1.75 -37.92 -2.89
C VAL A 23 -3.11 -37.40 -2.43
N ASP A 24 -3.75 -38.29 -1.70
CA ASP A 24 -5.15 -38.33 -1.29
C ASP A 24 -5.47 -37.21 -0.27
N GLN A 25 -6.03 -36.10 -0.74
CA GLN A 25 -6.89 -35.20 0.04
C GLN A 25 -7.61 -34.22 -0.90
N PRO A 26 -8.94 -34.08 -0.83
CA PRO A 26 -9.60 -32.99 -1.53
C PRO A 26 -8.99 -31.67 -1.02
N PRO A 27 -8.58 -30.74 -1.90
CA PRO A 27 -8.24 -29.40 -1.46
C PRO A 27 -9.43 -28.91 -0.66
N LYS A 28 -9.23 -28.67 0.65
CA LYS A 28 -10.25 -27.98 1.45
C LYS A 28 -10.45 -26.65 0.74
N GLU A 29 -11.53 -26.55 -0.05
CA GLU A 29 -11.92 -25.31 -0.68
C GLU A 29 -12.08 -24.31 0.46
N LEU A 30 -11.09 -23.45 0.62
CA LEU A 30 -11.13 -22.42 1.64
C LEU A 30 -12.31 -21.54 1.27
N SER A 31 -13.19 -21.31 2.24
CA SER A 31 -14.22 -20.29 2.10
C SER A 31 -13.58 -18.96 1.69
N SER A 32 -14.35 -18.10 1.02
CA SER A 32 -13.89 -16.75 0.63
C SER A 32 -13.19 -16.02 1.80
N ASP A 33 -13.72 -16.17 3.02
CA ASP A 33 -13.14 -15.58 4.23
C ASP A 33 -11.79 -16.21 4.61
N GLY A 34 -11.66 -17.54 4.51
CA GLY A 34 -10.38 -18.23 4.74
C GLY A 34 -9.29 -17.80 3.76
N LEU A 35 -9.65 -17.59 2.48
CA LEU A 35 -8.72 -17.06 1.48
C LEU A 35 -8.31 -15.61 1.79
N LEU A 36 -9.24 -14.77 2.26
CA LEU A 36 -8.95 -13.38 2.64
C LEU A 36 -8.03 -13.29 3.86
N ILE A 37 -8.29 -14.09 4.90
CA ILE A 37 -7.43 -14.16 6.10
C ILE A 37 -6.01 -14.54 5.68
N ARG A 38 -5.87 -15.58 4.84
CA ARG A 38 -4.54 -16.01 4.39
C ARG A 38 -3.81 -14.92 3.59
N LYS A 39 -4.52 -14.20 2.72
CA LYS A 39 -3.94 -13.07 1.98
C LYS A 39 -3.51 -11.94 2.91
N ALA A 40 -4.31 -11.64 3.94
CA ALA A 40 -3.98 -10.63 4.94
C ALA A 40 -2.74 -11.01 5.76
N GLU A 41 -2.60 -12.28 6.15
CA GLU A 41 -1.39 -12.79 6.82
C GLU A 41 -0.14 -12.59 5.96
N ILE A 42 -0.19 -13.04 4.70
CA ILE A 42 0.94 -12.90 3.76
C ILE A 42 1.29 -11.44 3.54
N TYR A 43 0.27 -10.58 3.37
CA TYR A 43 0.46 -9.15 3.21
C TYR A 43 1.13 -8.52 4.44
N GLN A 44 0.65 -8.85 5.63
CA GLN A 44 1.17 -8.30 6.87
C GLN A 44 2.64 -8.70 7.08
N GLU A 45 2.97 -9.96 6.82
CA GLU A 45 4.35 -10.45 6.96
C GLU A 45 5.29 -9.80 5.93
N TYR A 46 4.84 -9.62 4.69
CA TYR A 46 5.58 -8.86 3.69
C TYR A 46 5.84 -7.42 4.13
N MET A 47 4.83 -6.72 4.64
CA MET A 47 4.97 -5.32 5.07
C MET A 47 5.93 -5.15 6.25
N LYS A 48 6.01 -6.12 7.17
CA LYS A 48 6.96 -6.10 8.30
C LYS A 48 8.43 -6.19 7.85
N GLN A 49 8.70 -6.85 6.73
CA GLN A 49 10.06 -7.03 6.22
C GLN A 49 10.62 -5.78 5.53
N LEU A 50 9.77 -4.79 5.22
CA LEU A 50 10.19 -3.56 4.56
C LEU A 50 10.83 -2.62 5.59
N PRO A 51 12.13 -2.28 5.44
CA PRO A 51 12.79 -1.38 6.37
C PRO A 51 12.28 0.05 6.19
N ILE A 52 12.14 0.79 7.29
CA ILE A 52 11.81 2.22 7.24
C ILE A 52 13.02 2.99 6.68
N PRO A 53 12.85 3.83 5.64
CA PRO A 53 13.94 4.64 5.10
C PRO A 53 14.53 5.56 6.17
N THR A 54 15.85 5.50 6.35
CA THR A 54 16.57 6.29 7.37
C THR A 54 16.97 7.66 6.86
N GLN A 55 17.21 7.81 5.54
CA GLN A 55 17.54 9.08 4.90
C GLN A 55 16.27 9.87 4.60
N ARG A 56 15.81 10.64 5.59
CA ARG A 56 14.60 11.49 5.50
C ARG A 56 15.00 12.96 5.49
N GLY A 57 15.41 13.47 4.33
CA GLY A 57 15.88 14.86 4.18
C GLY A 57 15.23 15.63 3.02
N SER A 58 14.33 15.00 2.29
CA SER A 58 13.63 15.65 1.17
C SER A 58 12.38 16.38 1.68
N VAL A 59 12.29 17.67 1.37
CA VAL A 59 11.04 18.42 1.47
C VAL A 59 10.19 18.01 0.27
N ILE A 60 9.06 17.36 0.51
CA ILE A 60 8.14 16.92 -0.53
C ILE A 60 6.98 17.92 -0.57
N PRO A 61 6.81 18.70 -1.64
CA PRO A 61 5.61 19.51 -1.81
C PRO A 61 4.39 18.61 -2.08
N PHE A 62 3.23 18.94 -1.50
CA PHE A 62 1.98 18.21 -1.73
C PHE A 62 0.76 19.09 -1.47
N THR A 63 -0.27 18.91 -2.30
CA THR A 63 -1.54 19.62 -2.14
C THR A 63 -2.63 18.78 -1.47
N THR A 64 -2.43 17.46 -1.36
CA THR A 64 -3.34 16.51 -0.69
C THR A 64 -2.54 15.39 0.00
N TRP A 65 -3.15 14.72 0.99
CA TRP A 65 -2.55 13.59 1.70
C TRP A 65 -2.30 12.39 0.76
N MET A 66 -3.24 12.10 -0.13
CA MET A 66 -3.03 11.10 -1.18
C MET A 66 -1.90 11.49 -2.14
N GLY A 67 -1.73 12.78 -2.41
CA GLY A 67 -0.59 13.34 -3.16
C GLY A 67 0.74 13.05 -2.47
N LEU A 68 0.84 13.37 -1.18
CA LEU A 68 2.02 13.06 -0.36
C LEU A 68 2.33 11.56 -0.39
N GLY A 69 1.32 10.70 -0.19
CA GLY A 69 1.50 9.26 -0.23
C GLY A 69 2.03 8.73 -1.57
N ARG A 70 1.62 9.33 -2.71
CA ARG A 70 2.20 8.99 -4.03
C ARG A 70 3.65 9.42 -4.15
N SER A 71 3.98 10.64 -3.72
CA SER A 71 5.34 11.17 -3.78
C SER A 71 6.30 10.36 -2.90
N ILE A 72 5.88 9.96 -1.69
CA ILE A 72 6.67 9.09 -0.79
C ILE A 72 6.96 7.74 -1.45
N LYS A 73 5.94 7.09 -2.05
CA LYS A 73 6.11 5.81 -2.76
C LYS A 73 7.12 5.92 -3.89
N GLN A 74 7.04 7.00 -4.66
CA GLN A 74 7.95 7.25 -5.78
C GLN A 74 9.38 7.54 -5.29
N LEU A 75 9.52 8.38 -4.26
CA LEU A 75 10.82 8.79 -3.74
C LEU A 75 11.60 7.63 -3.12
N TYR A 76 10.95 6.82 -2.28
CA TYR A 76 11.61 5.75 -1.55
C TYR A 76 11.49 4.37 -2.24
N GLY A 77 10.72 4.27 -3.33
CA GLY A 77 10.52 3.00 -4.05
C GLY A 77 9.83 1.92 -3.21
N GLN A 78 9.14 2.30 -2.14
CA GLN A 78 8.49 1.39 -1.21
C GLN A 78 6.97 1.59 -1.19
N PRO A 79 6.18 0.51 -1.03
CA PRO A 79 4.74 0.63 -0.85
C PRO A 79 4.40 1.25 0.51
N LEU A 80 3.20 1.85 0.59
CA LEU A 80 2.59 2.23 1.87
C LEU A 80 1.64 1.14 2.33
N HIS A 81 1.54 0.95 3.64
CA HIS A 81 0.61 0.01 4.26
C HIS A 81 -0.85 0.33 3.88
N TYR A 82 -1.70 -0.70 3.83
CA TYR A 82 -3.11 -0.59 3.45
C TYR A 82 -3.82 0.44 4.33
N LEU A 83 -3.69 0.28 5.66
CA LEU A 83 -4.25 1.22 6.64
C LEU A 83 -3.78 2.66 6.42
N THR A 84 -2.50 2.87 6.07
CA THR A 84 -1.99 4.21 5.76
C THR A 84 -2.69 4.80 4.54
N ASN A 85 -2.89 4.04 3.46
CA ASN A 85 -3.62 4.54 2.29
C ASN A 85 -5.08 4.89 2.63
N ILE A 86 -5.74 4.12 3.50
CA ILE A 86 -7.10 4.42 3.96
C ILE A 86 -7.14 5.73 4.75
N LEU A 87 -6.20 5.93 5.69
CA LEU A 87 -6.12 7.16 6.49
C LEU A 87 -5.88 8.39 5.63
N LEU A 88 -4.92 8.33 4.69
CA LEU A 88 -4.65 9.44 3.77
C LEU A 88 -5.90 9.81 2.94
N LYS A 89 -6.66 8.81 2.50
CA LYS A 89 -7.92 9.03 1.79
C LYS A 89 -8.99 9.67 2.69
N GLN A 90 -9.10 9.21 3.93
CA GLN A 90 -10.06 9.76 4.90
C GLN A 90 -9.73 11.21 5.25
N TRP A 91 -8.45 11.57 5.40
CA TRP A 91 -8.04 12.95 5.67
C TRP A 91 -8.25 13.86 4.47
N ASP A 92 -8.07 13.38 3.24
CA ASP A 92 -8.45 14.15 2.06
C ASP A 92 -9.97 14.36 2.00
N TYR A 93 -10.76 13.33 2.34
CA TYR A 93 -12.22 13.44 2.36
C TYR A 93 -12.73 14.37 3.46
N SER A 94 -12.10 14.40 4.64
CA SER A 94 -12.51 15.28 5.74
C SER A 94 -12.33 16.77 5.46
N ARG A 95 -11.62 17.13 4.37
CA ARG A 95 -11.46 18.51 3.93
C ARG A 95 -12.59 18.99 3.01
N VAL A 96 -13.38 18.08 2.47
CA VAL A 96 -14.52 18.43 1.61
C VAL A 96 -15.60 19.10 2.47
N GLY A 97 -16.05 20.28 2.08
CA GLY A 97 -17.01 21.10 2.81
C GLY A 97 -16.43 21.90 3.99
N SER A 98 -15.10 21.95 4.15
CA SER A 98 -14.45 22.77 5.17
C SER A 98 -13.97 24.11 4.61
N GLU A 99 -13.72 25.09 5.48
CA GLU A 99 -13.14 26.40 5.12
C GLU A 99 -11.79 26.28 4.38
N ASP A 100 -11.10 25.18 4.59
CA ASP A 100 -9.79 24.91 4.03
C ASP A 100 -9.84 24.02 2.77
N GLU A 101 -11.01 23.65 2.25
CA GLU A 101 -11.16 22.71 1.12
C GLU A 101 -10.28 23.09 -0.09
N HIS A 102 -10.26 24.38 -0.43
CA HIS A 102 -9.53 24.88 -1.60
C HIS A 102 -8.10 25.32 -1.30
N ARG A 103 -7.68 25.29 -0.03
CA ARG A 103 -6.31 25.66 0.34
C ARG A 103 -5.36 24.49 0.07
N PRO A 104 -4.20 24.71 -0.56
CA PRO A 104 -3.15 23.70 -0.63
C PRO A 104 -2.76 23.20 0.77
N LEU A 105 -2.62 21.88 0.92
CA LEU A 105 -2.36 21.27 2.22
C LEU A 105 -0.99 21.64 2.80
N ASP A 106 0.00 21.88 1.96
CA ASP A 106 1.35 22.34 2.34
C ASP A 106 1.39 23.75 2.95
N ILE A 107 0.32 24.54 2.79
CA ILE A 107 0.14 25.84 3.47
C ILE A 107 -0.42 25.65 4.89
N ILE A 108 -1.21 24.58 5.10
CA ILE A 108 -1.84 24.27 6.39
C ILE A 108 -0.89 23.43 7.27
N VAL A 109 -0.20 22.47 6.65
CA VAL A 109 0.72 21.54 7.30
C VAL A 109 2.08 21.70 6.67
N HIS A 110 3.06 22.14 7.47
CA HIS A 110 4.43 22.27 6.99
C HIS A 110 4.95 20.91 6.48
N PRO A 111 5.56 20.83 5.29
CA PRO A 111 5.96 19.55 4.68
C PRO A 111 6.89 18.66 5.51
N CYS A 112 7.71 19.24 6.39
CA CYS A 112 8.57 18.47 7.31
C CYS A 112 7.84 17.89 8.54
N LYS A 113 6.57 18.25 8.76
CA LYS A 113 5.72 17.75 9.86
C LYS A 113 4.61 16.81 9.39
N GLY A 114 4.38 16.73 8.07
CA GLY A 114 3.40 15.85 7.43
C GLY A 114 3.90 14.42 7.27
#